data_AF-A0A829MBI0-F1
#
_entry.id   AF-A0A829MBI0-F1
#
_cell.length_a   1.000
_cell.length_b   1.000
_cell.length_c   1.000
_cell.angle_alpha   90.00
_cell.angle_beta   90.00
_cell.angle_gamma   90.00
#
_symmetry.space_group_name_H-M   'P 1'
#
loop_
_entity.id
_entity.type
_entity.pdbx_description
1 polymer ?
#
loop_
_entity_poly.entity_id
_entity_poly.type
_entity_poly.pdbx_seq_one_letter_code
_entity_poly.pdbx_strand_id
1 'polypeptide(L)'
;MIASARDQLEGLGFLYSYLQRVFVFTRTMQMLDPQHPVDVNADELKAALDLVGDTVRQFDFESGLGVARRAALSPVIAAVRGWIDGNRPRPNDSRARAIAHAASTAYFDEHLNSARIHLGDHYDADYADYCRQRILLLQAWVRQVSSIVGKTADGVPLTSDEESALGRAVHAMAADDAESVVRNFATVQAVLA
;
A
#
# COMPACT_ATOMS: atom_id res chain seq x y z
N MET A 1 22.27 2.06 16.01
CA MET A 1 22.75 2.69 14.76
C MET A 1 21.67 3.60 14.25
N ILE A 2 22.02 4.77 13.73
CA ILE A 2 21.06 5.64 13.04
C ILE A 2 20.93 5.08 11.61
N ALA A 3 19.71 4.77 11.17
CA ALA A 3 19.46 4.31 9.80
C ALA A 3 19.90 5.37 8.78
N SER A 4 20.44 4.96 7.63
CA SER A 4 20.89 5.90 6.62
C SER A 4 19.72 6.67 5.99
N ALA A 5 19.98 7.80 5.32
CA ALA A 5 18.95 8.52 4.58
C ALA A 5 18.27 7.61 3.52
N ARG A 6 19.05 6.77 2.83
CA ARG A 6 18.51 5.76 1.91
C ARG A 6 17.51 4.82 2.60
N ASP A 7 17.88 4.24 3.75
CA ASP A 7 17.03 3.30 4.48
C ASP A 7 15.73 3.97 4.97
N GLN A 8 15.84 5.22 5.43
CA GLN A 8 14.69 6.00 5.87
C GLN A 8 13.74 6.33 4.71
N LEU A 9 14.27 6.67 3.53
CA LEU A 9 13.45 6.91 2.35
C LEU A 9 12.74 5.62 1.89
N GLU A 10 13.41 4.47 1.97
CA GLU A 10 12.77 3.18 1.70
C GLU A 10 11.63 2.90 2.69
N GLY A 11 11.87 3.13 3.98
CA GLY A 11 10.84 3.03 5.02
C GLY A 11 9.64 3.94 4.77
N LEU A 12 9.87 5.19 4.34
CA LEU A 12 8.80 6.12 3.95
C LEU A 12 8.02 5.61 2.74
N GLY A 13 8.71 5.05 1.75
CA GLY A 13 8.09 4.40 0.60
C GLY A 13 7.12 3.29 1.02
N PHE A 14 7.56 2.39 1.90
CA PHE A 14 6.67 1.36 2.46
C PHE A 14 5.47 1.95 3.22
N LEU A 15 5.72 2.91 4.11
CA LEU A 15 4.67 3.51 4.92
C LEU A 15 3.60 4.20 4.07
N TYR A 16 4.03 4.98 3.07
CA TYR A 16 3.12 5.63 2.13
C TYR A 16 2.32 4.62 1.32
N SER A 17 2.96 3.57 0.79
CA SER A 17 2.26 2.53 0.03
C SER A 17 1.24 1.78 0.89
N TYR A 18 1.53 1.51 2.16
CA TYR A 18 0.53 0.91 3.06
C TYR A 18 -0.63 1.85 3.39
N LEU A 19 -0.39 3.16 3.53
CA LEU A 19 -1.48 4.12 3.65
C LEU A 19 -2.39 4.10 2.41
N GLN A 20 -1.81 4.03 1.21
CA GLN A 20 -2.57 3.87 -0.02
C GLN A 20 -3.34 2.55 -0.07
N ARG A 21 -2.74 1.46 0.43
CA ARG A 21 -3.41 0.17 0.59
C ARG A 21 -4.65 0.29 1.47
N VAL A 22 -4.53 0.90 2.66
CA VAL A 22 -5.65 1.12 3.58
C VAL A 22 -6.73 1.99 2.93
N PHE A 23 -6.32 3.07 2.27
CA PHE A 23 -7.25 3.97 1.58
C PHE A 23 -8.06 3.26 0.50
N VAL A 24 -7.40 2.55 -0.42
CA VAL A 24 -8.08 1.84 -1.52
C VAL A 24 -8.97 0.72 -1.00
N PHE A 25 -8.53 -0.03 0.01
CA PHE A 25 -9.35 -1.06 0.64
C PHE A 25 -10.64 -0.45 1.21
N THR A 26 -10.50 0.62 2.00
CA THR A 26 -11.62 1.31 2.65
C THR A 26 -12.61 1.86 1.62
N ARG A 27 -12.11 2.52 0.58
CA ARG A 27 -12.97 3.10 -0.48
C ARG A 27 -13.68 2.03 -1.30
N THR A 28 -13.01 0.92 -1.59
CA THR A 28 -13.63 -0.20 -2.31
C THR A 28 -14.72 -0.86 -1.49
N MET A 29 -14.50 -1.08 -0.19
CA MET A 29 -15.52 -1.62 0.72
C MET A 29 -16.72 -0.69 0.86
N GLN A 30 -16.49 0.62 1.02
CA GLN A 30 -17.58 1.61 1.06
C GLN A 30 -18.44 1.58 -0.20
N MET A 31 -17.85 1.28 -1.35
CA MET A 31 -18.57 1.25 -2.62
C MET A 31 -19.31 -0.08 -2.84
N LEU A 32 -18.68 -1.22 -2.51
CA LEU A 32 -19.20 -2.55 -2.84
C LEU A 32 -20.04 -3.17 -1.71
N ASP A 33 -19.82 -2.77 -0.46
CA ASP A 33 -20.52 -3.29 0.71
C ASP A 33 -20.70 -2.19 1.79
N PRO A 34 -21.49 -1.14 1.51
CA PRO A 34 -21.68 -0.01 2.41
C PRO A 34 -22.34 -0.38 3.75
N GLN A 35 -22.94 -1.58 3.85
CA GLN A 35 -23.60 -2.07 5.06
C GLN A 35 -22.59 -2.60 6.10
N HIS A 36 -21.38 -2.95 5.66
CA HIS A 36 -20.31 -3.47 6.52
C HIS A 36 -19.07 -2.56 6.42
N PRO A 37 -19.13 -1.35 6.98
CA PRO A 37 -18.04 -0.40 6.90
C PRO A 37 -16.77 -0.95 7.58
N VAL A 38 -15.63 -0.57 7.03
CA VAL A 38 -14.32 -0.88 7.61
C VAL A 38 -14.08 0.02 8.82
N ASP A 39 -13.55 -0.54 9.89
CA ASP A 39 -13.13 0.20 11.09
C ASP A 39 -11.82 0.96 10.84
N VAL A 40 -11.91 2.02 10.02
CA VAL A 40 -10.84 2.97 9.74
C VAL A 40 -11.42 4.37 9.86
N ASN A 41 -10.83 5.18 10.76
CA ASN A 41 -11.20 6.58 10.89
C ASN A 41 -10.68 7.37 9.68
N ALA A 42 -11.60 7.93 8.89
CA ALA A 42 -11.28 8.65 7.66
C ALA A 42 -10.44 9.92 7.90
N ASP A 43 -10.69 10.63 9.00
CA ASP A 43 -9.94 11.85 9.35
C ASP A 43 -8.52 11.50 9.79
N GLU A 44 -8.35 10.43 10.57
CA GLU A 44 -7.03 9.92 10.96
C GLU A 44 -6.23 9.42 9.75
N LEU A 45 -6.87 8.68 8.83
CA LEU A 45 -6.24 8.22 7.60
C LEU A 45 -5.80 9.40 6.72
N LYS A 46 -6.65 10.42 6.57
CA LYS A 46 -6.31 11.63 5.82
C LYS A 46 -5.13 12.37 6.47
N ALA A 47 -5.17 12.59 7.78
CA ALA A 47 -4.08 13.25 8.50
C ALA A 47 -2.75 12.47 8.38
N ALA A 48 -2.81 11.14 8.41
CA ALA A 48 -1.64 10.29 8.19
C ALA A 48 -1.07 10.41 6.77
N LEU A 49 -1.94 10.40 5.74
CA LEU A 49 -1.55 10.63 4.34
C LEU A 49 -0.90 12.00 4.15
N ASP A 50 -1.49 13.05 4.71
CA ASP A 50 -0.97 14.41 4.64
C ASP A 50 0.40 14.50 5.32
N LEU A 51 0.55 13.96 6.53
CA LEU A 51 1.81 13.98 7.28
C LEU A 51 2.93 13.20 6.55
N VAL A 52 2.64 12.00 6.04
CA VAL A 52 3.65 11.20 5.34
C VAL A 52 3.99 11.84 3.99
N GLY A 53 3.01 12.36 3.27
CA GLY A 53 3.24 13.11 2.02
C GLY A 53 4.12 14.35 2.22
N ASP A 54 3.85 15.14 3.27
CA ASP A 54 4.69 16.27 3.66
C ASP A 54 6.11 15.85 4.03
N THR A 55 6.23 14.73 4.75
CA THR A 55 7.53 14.21 5.18
C THR A 55 8.37 13.74 4.00
N VAL A 56 7.75 13.10 3.00
CA VAL A 56 8.43 12.73 1.74
C VAL A 56 8.86 13.98 0.97
N ARG A 57 7.99 14.99 0.85
CA ARG A 57 8.31 16.24 0.12
C ARG A 57 9.47 17.03 0.73
N GLN A 58 9.64 16.95 2.04
CA GLN A 58 10.65 17.68 2.80
C GLN A 58 11.84 16.79 3.19
N PHE A 59 11.95 15.60 2.60
CA PHE A 59 13.02 14.67 2.91
C PHE A 59 14.38 15.23 2.49
N ASP A 60 15.36 15.17 3.40
CA ASP A 60 16.75 15.52 3.11
C ASP A 60 17.50 14.27 2.66
N PHE A 61 17.97 14.26 1.41
CA PHE A 61 18.64 13.09 0.83
C PHE A 61 20.06 12.85 1.36
N GLU A 62 20.66 13.83 2.03
CA GLU A 62 21.98 13.69 2.65
C GLU A 62 21.85 13.28 4.13
N SER A 63 21.03 14.00 4.89
CA SER A 63 20.94 13.84 6.35
C SER A 63 19.75 13.00 6.83
N GLY A 64 18.76 12.75 5.97
CA GLY A 64 17.54 12.01 6.28
C GLY A 64 16.56 12.81 7.14
N LEU A 65 15.71 12.10 7.88
CA LEU A 65 14.74 12.66 8.80
C LEU A 65 15.37 13.04 10.14
N GLY A 66 15.12 14.28 10.55
CA GLY A 66 15.37 14.72 11.92
C GLY A 66 14.55 13.92 12.95
N VAL A 67 15.03 13.89 14.20
CA VAL A 67 14.42 13.15 15.31
C VAL A 67 12.94 13.50 15.53
N ALA A 68 12.60 14.78 15.46
CA ALA A 68 11.21 15.24 15.66
C ALA A 68 10.25 14.70 14.57
N ARG A 69 10.71 14.61 13.31
CA ARG A 69 9.91 14.05 12.22
C ARG A 69 9.70 12.55 12.41
N ARG A 70 10.74 11.81 12.78
CA ARG A 70 10.65 10.36 13.09
C ARG A 70 9.68 10.09 14.24
N ALA A 71 9.78 10.85 15.34
CA ALA A 71 8.85 10.73 16.46
C ALA A 71 7.39 11.01 16.07
N ALA A 72 7.14 11.93 15.13
CA ALA A 72 5.80 12.20 14.62
C ALA A 72 5.24 11.06 13.74
N LEU A 73 6.09 10.22 13.14
CA LEU A 73 5.66 9.08 12.32
C LEU A 73 5.33 7.83 13.15
N SER A 74 5.89 7.66 14.34
CA SER A 74 5.63 6.50 15.21
C SER A 74 4.13 6.19 15.41
N PRO A 75 3.24 7.16 15.75
CA PRO A 75 1.82 6.87 15.88
C PRO A 75 1.16 6.47 14.55
N VAL A 76 1.63 7.03 13.42
CA VAL A 76 1.12 6.65 12.09
C VAL A 76 1.51 5.22 11.75
N ILE A 77 2.75 4.81 12.02
CA ILE A 77 3.21 3.43 11.81
C ILE A 77 2.36 2.45 12.61
N ALA A 78 2.07 2.76 13.87
CA ALA A 78 1.22 1.94 14.73
C ALA A 78 -0.22 1.84 14.22
N ALA A 79 -0.82 2.97 13.82
CA ALA A 79 -2.19 3.01 13.28
C ALA A 79 -2.30 2.19 11.99
N VAL A 80 -1.39 2.41 11.04
CA VAL A 80 -1.37 1.72 9.74
C VAL A 80 -1.19 0.21 9.92
N ARG A 81 -0.31 -0.22 10.84
CA ARG A 81 -0.19 -1.63 11.21
C ARG A 81 -1.49 -2.20 11.77
N GLY A 82 -2.13 -1.48 12.69
CA GLY A 82 -3.42 -1.87 13.26
C GLY A 82 -4.51 -2.04 12.20
N TRP A 83 -4.62 -1.11 11.25
CA TRP A 83 -5.60 -1.19 10.16
C TRP A 83 -5.33 -2.36 9.22
N ILE A 84 -4.06 -2.63 8.87
CA ILE A 84 -3.69 -3.78 8.03
C ILE A 84 -3.98 -5.09 8.77
N ASP A 85 -3.57 -5.21 10.04
CA ASP A 85 -3.77 -6.42 10.84
C ASP A 85 -5.25 -6.71 11.08
N GLY A 86 -6.05 -5.68 11.37
CA GLY A 86 -7.50 -5.80 11.55
C GLY A 86 -8.24 -6.22 10.28
N ASN A 87 -7.65 -5.97 9.10
CA ASN A 87 -8.28 -6.23 7.82
C ASN A 87 -7.66 -7.38 7.01
N ARG A 88 -6.76 -8.20 7.58
CA ARG A 88 -6.11 -9.29 6.81
C ARG A 88 -7.12 -10.19 6.07
N PRO A 89 -6.77 -10.68 4.85
CA PRO A 89 -7.59 -11.62 4.11
C PRO A 89 -7.95 -12.86 4.93
N ARG A 90 -9.19 -13.36 4.78
CA ARG A 90 -9.69 -14.56 5.47
C ARG A 90 -10.25 -15.58 4.45
N PRO A 91 -10.19 -16.90 4.73
CA PRO A 91 -10.66 -17.93 3.81
C PRO A 91 -12.12 -17.80 3.36
N ASN A 92 -12.96 -17.14 4.16
CA ASN A 92 -14.39 -16.97 3.90
C ASN A 92 -14.78 -15.49 3.72
N ASP A 93 -13.85 -14.65 3.28
CA ASP A 93 -14.15 -13.26 2.97
C ASP A 93 -15.27 -13.17 1.92
N SER A 94 -16.13 -12.16 2.08
CA SER A 94 -17.13 -11.85 1.06
C SER A 94 -16.46 -11.49 -0.26
N ARG A 95 -17.19 -11.62 -1.36
CA ARG A 95 -16.69 -11.22 -2.69
C ARG A 95 -16.24 -9.76 -2.72
N ALA A 96 -16.97 -8.87 -2.05
CA ALA A 96 -16.59 -7.45 -1.92
C ALA A 96 -15.24 -7.28 -1.21
N ARG A 97 -15.01 -7.99 -0.09
CA ARG A 97 -13.71 -7.98 0.63
C ARG A 97 -12.59 -8.56 -0.23
N ALA A 98 -12.82 -9.65 -0.94
CA ALA A 98 -11.83 -10.24 -1.85
C ALA A 98 -11.41 -9.25 -2.96
N ILE A 99 -12.37 -8.54 -3.55
CA ILE A 99 -12.10 -7.49 -4.55
C ILE A 99 -11.35 -6.31 -3.92
N ALA A 100 -11.77 -5.84 -2.74
CA ALA A 100 -11.09 -4.76 -2.02
C ALA A 100 -9.63 -5.12 -1.69
N HIS A 101 -9.39 -6.37 -1.31
CA HIS A 101 -8.07 -6.93 -1.10
C HIS A 101 -7.21 -6.88 -2.37
N ALA A 102 -7.70 -7.44 -3.47
CA ALA A 102 -6.98 -7.43 -4.74
C ALA A 102 -6.69 -6.00 -5.22
N ALA A 103 -7.66 -5.10 -5.14
CA ALA A 103 -7.49 -3.69 -5.52
C ALA A 103 -6.45 -3.00 -4.64
N SER A 104 -6.57 -3.11 -3.32
CA SER A 104 -5.64 -2.47 -2.40
C SER A 104 -4.19 -2.94 -2.57
N THR A 105 -3.98 -4.23 -2.81
CA THR A 105 -2.64 -4.79 -3.08
C THR A 105 -2.08 -4.31 -4.41
N ALA A 106 -2.89 -4.21 -5.46
CA ALA A 106 -2.46 -3.67 -6.75
C ALA A 106 -1.91 -2.24 -6.63
N TYR A 107 -2.63 -1.37 -5.92
CA TYR A 107 -2.21 0.00 -5.67
C TYR A 107 -1.01 0.07 -4.73
N PHE A 108 -0.92 -0.79 -3.72
CA PHE A 108 0.26 -0.90 -2.87
C PHE A 108 1.53 -1.19 -3.71
N ASP A 109 1.47 -2.19 -4.58
CA ASP A 109 2.62 -2.59 -5.40
C ASP A 109 3.04 -1.48 -6.37
N GLU A 110 2.07 -0.82 -7.02
CA GLU A 110 2.31 0.32 -7.90
C GLU A 110 2.98 1.48 -7.16
N HIS A 111 2.44 1.87 -6.00
CA HIS A 111 2.98 2.98 -5.21
C HIS A 111 4.36 2.63 -4.64
N LEU A 112 4.57 1.40 -4.20
CA LEU A 112 5.88 0.97 -3.69
C LEU A 112 6.92 0.98 -4.80
N ASN A 113 6.56 0.54 -6.01
CA ASN A 113 7.45 0.60 -7.16
C ASN A 113 7.75 2.06 -7.56
N SER A 114 6.76 2.94 -7.53
CA SER A 114 6.95 4.38 -7.75
C SER A 114 7.88 5.02 -6.71
N ALA A 115 7.73 4.67 -5.42
CA ALA A 115 8.64 5.11 -4.37
C ALA A 115 10.07 4.58 -4.59
N ARG A 116 10.22 3.35 -5.09
CA ARG A 116 11.52 2.75 -5.41
C ARG A 116 12.21 3.41 -6.61
N ILE A 117 11.45 3.86 -7.62
CA ILE A 117 11.99 4.68 -8.71
C ILE A 117 12.58 5.96 -8.11
N HIS A 118 11.81 6.66 -7.27
CA HIS A 118 12.28 7.89 -6.63
C HIS A 118 13.53 7.66 -5.77
N LEU A 119 13.55 6.57 -4.99
CA LEU A 119 14.74 6.18 -4.22
C LEU A 119 15.95 5.90 -5.11
N GLY A 120 15.77 5.14 -6.19
CA GLY A 120 16.85 4.81 -7.12
C GLY A 120 17.39 6.03 -7.86
N ASP A 121 16.53 7.01 -8.19
CA ASP A 121 16.95 8.25 -8.83
C ASP A 121 17.97 9.05 -8.00
N HIS A 122 17.95 8.88 -6.68
CA HIS A 122 18.88 9.53 -5.77
C HIS A 122 20.06 8.65 -5.35
N TYR A 123 19.89 7.32 -5.25
CA TYR A 123 20.88 6.44 -4.64
C TYR A 123 21.36 5.26 -5.51
N ASP A 124 20.62 4.87 -6.55
CA ASP A 124 20.87 3.66 -7.34
C ASP A 124 20.13 3.72 -8.70
N ALA A 125 20.77 4.27 -9.72
CA ALA A 125 20.13 4.51 -11.02
C ALA A 125 19.73 3.22 -11.74
N ASP A 126 20.54 2.16 -11.64
CA ASP A 126 20.22 0.86 -12.25
C ASP A 126 18.98 0.25 -11.59
N TYR A 127 18.83 0.42 -10.28
CA TYR A 127 17.63 0.00 -9.57
C TYR A 127 16.38 0.81 -9.98
N ALA A 128 16.52 2.12 -10.21
CA ALA A 128 15.43 2.95 -10.74
C ALA A 128 14.98 2.46 -12.12
N ASP A 129 15.91 2.17 -13.02
CA ASP A 129 15.60 1.67 -14.37
C ASP A 129 14.91 0.32 -14.35
N TYR A 130 15.35 -0.60 -13.48
CA TYR A 130 14.63 -1.84 -13.24
C TYR A 130 13.19 -1.60 -12.79
N CYS A 131 12.96 -0.67 -11.85
CA CYS A 131 11.62 -0.35 -11.36
C CYS A 131 10.77 0.34 -12.44
N ARG A 132 11.35 1.19 -13.29
CA ARG A 132 10.65 1.81 -14.44
C ARG A 132 10.15 0.78 -15.44
N GLN A 133 10.92 -0.28 -15.70
CA GLN A 133 10.46 -1.36 -16.58
C GLN A 133 9.25 -2.09 -15.99
N ARG A 134 9.19 -2.22 -14.65
CA ARG A 134 8.09 -2.90 -13.95
C ARG A 134 6.81 -2.07 -13.82
N ILE A 135 6.91 -0.72 -13.78
CA ILE A 135 5.74 0.12 -13.48
C ILE A 135 4.61 -0.05 -14.50
N LEU A 136 4.92 -0.30 -15.78
CA LEU A 136 3.91 -0.48 -16.83
C LEU A 136 3.02 -1.71 -16.57
N LEU A 137 3.61 -2.80 -16.07
CA LEU A 137 2.89 -4.01 -15.70
C LEU A 137 1.99 -3.77 -14.48
N LEU A 138 2.50 -3.04 -13.48
CA LEU A 138 1.74 -2.70 -12.28
C LEU A 138 0.57 -1.77 -12.60
N GLN A 139 0.78 -0.78 -13.46
CA GLN A 139 -0.29 0.10 -13.93
C GLN A 139 -1.35 -0.64 -14.75
N ALA A 140 -0.95 -1.64 -15.55
CA ALA A 140 -1.91 -2.50 -16.25
C ALA A 140 -2.76 -3.32 -15.26
N TRP A 141 -2.13 -3.84 -14.21
CA TRP A 141 -2.83 -4.55 -13.15
C TRP A 141 -3.80 -3.63 -12.38
N VAL A 142 -3.36 -2.43 -11.99
CA VAL A 142 -4.21 -1.40 -11.38
C VAL A 142 -5.43 -1.08 -12.23
N ARG A 143 -5.28 -0.92 -13.55
CA ARG A 143 -6.40 -0.70 -14.47
C ARG A 143 -7.36 -1.89 -14.49
N GLN A 144 -6.84 -3.12 -14.51
CA GLN A 144 -7.66 -4.33 -14.51
C GLN A 144 -8.50 -4.45 -13.22
N VAL A 145 -7.90 -4.29 -12.04
CA VAL A 145 -8.65 -4.35 -10.78
C VAL A 145 -9.63 -3.18 -10.63
N SER A 146 -9.28 -1.98 -11.13
CA SER A 146 -10.20 -0.84 -11.10
C SER A 146 -11.42 -1.09 -12.00
N SER A 147 -11.24 -1.75 -13.15
CA SER A 147 -12.35 -2.21 -14.00
C SER A 147 -13.23 -3.24 -13.28
N ILE A 148 -12.63 -4.22 -12.59
CA ILE A 148 -13.36 -5.23 -11.80
C ILE A 148 -14.21 -4.56 -10.71
N VAL A 149 -13.61 -3.60 -9.99
CA VAL A 149 -14.25 -2.83 -8.93
C VAL A 149 -15.45 -2.04 -9.50
N GLY A 150 -15.27 -1.31 -10.61
CA GLY A 150 -16.35 -0.56 -11.27
C GLY A 150 -17.49 -1.45 -11.76
N LYS A 151 -17.17 -2.52 -12.50
CA LYS A 151 -18.20 -3.48 -12.98
C LYS A 151 -19.00 -4.08 -11.82
N THR A 152 -18.32 -4.45 -10.75
CA THR A 152 -19.00 -5.04 -9.58
C THR A 152 -19.93 -4.02 -8.92
N ALA A 153 -19.52 -2.76 -8.80
CA ALA A 153 -20.37 -1.69 -8.27
C ALA A 153 -21.61 -1.44 -9.15
N ASP A 154 -21.44 -1.55 -10.47
CA ASP A 154 -22.52 -1.35 -11.44
C ASP A 154 -23.39 -2.61 -11.66
N GLY A 155 -23.11 -3.72 -10.97
CA GLY A 155 -23.82 -4.99 -11.15
C GLY A 155 -23.56 -5.68 -12.49
N VAL A 156 -22.49 -5.29 -13.19
CA VAL A 156 -22.07 -5.88 -14.46
C VAL A 156 -21.26 -7.16 -14.19
N PRO A 157 -21.63 -8.30 -14.80
CA PRO A 157 -20.87 -9.54 -14.64
C PRO A 157 -19.42 -9.39 -15.10
N LEU A 158 -18.50 -10.01 -14.35
CA LEU A 158 -17.11 -10.11 -14.77
C LEU A 158 -16.98 -11.15 -15.89
N THR A 159 -16.02 -10.94 -16.77
CA THR A 159 -15.61 -11.95 -17.75
C THR A 159 -14.86 -13.09 -17.06
N SER A 160 -14.76 -14.25 -17.72
CA SER A 160 -14.00 -15.40 -17.20
C SER A 160 -12.53 -15.04 -16.91
N ASP A 161 -11.93 -14.17 -17.72
CA ASP A 161 -10.55 -13.73 -17.52
C ASP A 161 -10.40 -12.83 -16.29
N GLU A 162 -11.38 -11.95 -16.04
CA GLU A 162 -11.43 -11.11 -14.84
C GLU A 162 -11.65 -11.93 -13.57
N GLU A 163 -12.56 -12.93 -13.60
CA GLU A 163 -12.74 -13.87 -12.49
C GLU A 163 -11.45 -14.65 -12.20
N SER A 164 -10.79 -15.15 -13.25
CA SER A 164 -9.55 -15.89 -13.12
C SER A 164 -8.42 -15.00 -12.57
N ALA A 165 -8.34 -13.74 -13.01
CA ALA A 165 -7.36 -12.77 -12.50
C ALA A 165 -7.60 -12.45 -11.02
N LEU A 166 -8.86 -12.22 -10.62
CA LEU A 166 -9.24 -12.02 -9.22
C LEU A 166 -8.89 -13.24 -8.37
N GLY A 167 -9.21 -14.45 -8.82
CA GLY A 167 -8.90 -15.69 -8.11
C GLY A 167 -7.39 -15.89 -7.89
N ARG A 168 -6.56 -15.60 -8.91
CA ARG A 168 -5.09 -15.64 -8.76
C ARG A 168 -4.58 -14.62 -7.76
N ALA A 169 -5.10 -13.38 -7.79
CA ALA A 169 -4.69 -12.34 -6.87
C ALA A 169 -5.01 -12.71 -5.41
N VAL A 170 -6.24 -13.19 -5.15
CA VAL A 170 -6.66 -13.65 -3.81
C VAL A 170 -5.78 -14.80 -3.32
N HIS A 171 -5.47 -15.76 -4.19
CA HIS A 171 -4.61 -16.90 -3.84
C HIS A 171 -3.19 -16.47 -3.48
N ALA A 172 -2.56 -15.62 -4.30
CA ALA A 172 -1.22 -15.10 -4.04
C ALA A 172 -1.15 -14.32 -2.73
N MET A 173 -2.16 -13.50 -2.43
CA MET A 173 -2.24 -12.78 -1.17
C MET A 173 -2.35 -13.72 0.03
N ALA A 174 -3.16 -14.78 -0.05
CA ALA A 174 -3.30 -15.74 1.04
C ALA A 174 -1.99 -16.49 1.35
N ALA A 175 -1.12 -16.67 0.34
CA ALA A 175 0.15 -17.36 0.49
C ALA A 175 1.24 -16.46 1.10
N ASP A 176 1.42 -15.24 0.59
CA ASP A 176 2.67 -14.48 0.81
C ASP A 176 2.50 -13.16 1.57
N ASP A 177 1.26 -12.68 1.74
CA ASP A 177 1.00 -11.32 2.22
C ASP A 177 1.33 -11.17 3.71
N ALA A 178 0.97 -12.15 4.53
CA ALA A 178 1.16 -12.06 5.98
C ALA A 178 2.64 -11.96 6.38
N GLU A 179 3.51 -12.76 5.77
CA GLU A 179 4.95 -12.72 6.05
C GLU A 179 5.58 -11.42 5.51
N SER A 180 5.19 -11.01 4.31
CA SER A 180 5.69 -9.78 3.70
C SER A 180 5.29 -8.55 4.51
N VAL A 181 4.05 -8.49 5.01
CA VAL A 181 3.57 -7.41 5.88
C VAL A 181 4.41 -7.31 7.15
N VAL A 182 4.65 -8.43 7.85
CA VAL A 182 5.46 -8.45 9.07
C VAL A 182 6.88 -7.95 8.81
N ARG A 183 7.53 -8.45 7.75
CA ARG A 183 8.89 -8.05 7.37
C ARG A 183 8.98 -6.56 7.01
N ASN A 184 8.01 -6.07 6.24
CA ASN A 184 8.00 -4.67 5.80
C ASN A 184 7.78 -3.72 7.00
N PHE A 185 6.88 -4.04 7.93
CA PHE A 185 6.70 -3.22 9.14
C PHE A 185 7.89 -3.29 10.09
N ALA A 186 8.59 -4.43 10.17
CA ALA A 186 9.84 -4.49 10.91
C ALA A 186 10.90 -3.54 10.32
N THR A 187 10.97 -3.46 8.98
CA THR A 187 11.84 -2.52 8.27
C THR A 187 11.45 -1.07 8.55
N VAL A 188 10.18 -0.72 8.36
CA VAL A 188 9.64 0.62 8.65
C VAL A 188 9.94 1.04 10.08
N GLN A 189 9.70 0.16 11.05
CA GLN A 189 9.92 0.46 12.46
C GLN A 189 11.42 0.60 12.79
N ALA A 190 12.29 -0.20 12.18
CA ALA A 190 13.73 -0.11 12.42
C ALA A 190 14.35 1.19 11.88
N VAL A 191 13.81 1.74 10.80
CA VAL A 191 14.41 2.89 10.11
C VAL A 191 13.72 4.23 10.42
N LEU A 192 12.43 4.21 10.79
CA LEU A 192 11.65 5.43 11.04
C LEU A 192 11.27 5.68 12.51
N ALA A 193 11.33 4.68 13.40
CA ALA A 193 10.97 4.85 14.81
C ALA A 193 12.17 5.19 15.71
#